data_AF-A0A9P3LKD8-F1
#
_entry.id   AF-A0A9P3LKD8-F1
#
_cell.length_a   1.000
_cell.length_b   1.000
_cell.length_c   1.000
_cell.angle_alpha   90.00
_cell.angle_beta   90.00
_cell.angle_gamma   90.00
#
_symmetry.space_group_name_H-M   'P 1'
#
loop_
_entity.id
_entity.type
_entity.pdbx_description
1 polymer ?
#
loop_
_entity_poly.entity_id
_entity_poly.type
_entity_poly.pdbx_seq_one_letter_code
_entity_poly.pdbx_strand_id
1 'polypeptide(L)'
;MADMLAKNARVHDRLPRGTDFTKAEYDEIQNQLNAMSLLSDADRDPIYLAFSAAHLSALVAALREMDLATQRWAVSTYIQILSVLPRPPANVYLRRFLRAPGAAGLPGLVARHFVAGIECMRPSGPGHLCALLADLLVWCSTHMGDDRRAAVDKALRDKVAAKVRGLCRRPDLRRLPEGERDDMDRLPAMMRSIDSQPAGSYVKATRRELAKGIPSQKRCGVCRQAAGMTCSQCKAVRYCSTECQTKGWKSGHNLTCWRMLDADGHDF
;
A
#
# COMPACT_ATOMS: atom_id res chain seq x y z
N MET A 1 0.86 18.66 1.73
CA MET A 1 1.54 17.77 0.76
C MET A 1 0.66 16.59 0.31
N ALA A 2 -0.09 15.93 1.21
CA ALA A 2 -1.01 14.85 0.83
C ALA A 2 -2.07 15.28 -0.21
N ASP A 3 -2.84 16.35 0.08
CA ASP A 3 -3.86 16.86 -0.86
C ASP A 3 -3.22 17.34 -2.18
N MET A 4 -2.03 17.94 -2.10
CA MET A 4 -1.29 18.38 -3.27
C MET A 4 -0.88 17.19 -4.15
N LEU A 5 -0.40 16.10 -3.56
CA LEU A 5 -0.09 14.86 -4.30
C LEU A 5 -1.36 14.30 -4.95
N ALA A 6 -2.48 14.26 -4.22
CA ALA A 6 -3.75 13.76 -4.75
C ALA A 6 -4.29 14.65 -5.88
N LYS A 7 -4.15 15.97 -5.76
CA LYS A 7 -4.52 16.94 -6.80
C LYS A 7 -3.65 16.75 -8.05
N ASN A 8 -2.33 16.75 -7.90
CA ASN A 8 -1.39 16.62 -9.02
C ASN A 8 -1.56 15.28 -9.73
N ALA A 9 -1.77 14.19 -8.97
CA ALA A 9 -2.06 12.88 -9.52
C ALA A 9 -3.53 12.71 -9.97
N ARG A 10 -4.35 13.78 -9.95
CA ARG A 10 -5.74 13.73 -10.44
C ARG A 10 -6.59 12.61 -9.81
N VAL A 11 -6.37 12.35 -8.52
CA VAL A 11 -7.03 11.25 -7.79
C VAL A 11 -8.55 11.42 -7.76
N HIS A 12 -9.00 12.66 -7.59
CA HIS A 12 -10.43 13.01 -7.53
C HIS A 12 -10.96 13.59 -8.85
N ASP A 13 -10.13 14.34 -9.58
CA ASP A 13 -10.46 14.86 -10.92
C ASP A 13 -9.95 13.92 -12.01
N ARG A 14 -10.63 12.78 -12.18
CA ARG A 14 -10.13 11.65 -12.97
C ARG A 14 -9.88 12.02 -14.44
N LEU A 15 -8.84 11.41 -15.00
CA LEU A 15 -8.55 11.50 -16.43
C LEU A 15 -9.72 10.95 -17.27
N PRO A 16 -10.08 11.58 -18.39
CA PRO A 16 -10.99 10.99 -19.37
C PRO A 16 -10.47 9.65 -19.86
N ARG A 17 -11.38 8.74 -20.20
CA ARG A 17 -11.03 7.41 -20.71
C ARG A 17 -10.15 7.52 -21.96
N GLY A 18 -9.02 6.83 -21.95
CA GLY A 18 -8.08 6.83 -23.07
C GLY A 18 -7.14 8.03 -23.13
N THR A 19 -7.23 8.96 -22.17
CA THR A 19 -6.33 10.11 -22.05
C THR A 19 -5.33 9.87 -20.93
N ASP A 20 -4.04 9.92 -21.25
CA ASP A 20 -2.97 9.85 -20.25
C ASP A 20 -2.63 11.23 -19.67
N PHE A 21 -1.73 11.27 -18.69
CA PHE A 21 -1.13 12.52 -18.27
C PHE A 21 -0.40 13.20 -19.43
N THR A 22 -0.42 14.53 -19.44
CA THR A 22 0.55 15.30 -20.21
C THR A 22 1.94 15.10 -19.61
N LYS A 23 2.98 15.33 -20.41
CA LYS A 23 4.36 15.22 -19.91
C LYS A 23 4.62 16.17 -18.73
N ALA A 24 4.07 17.37 -18.77
CA ALA A 24 4.22 18.35 -17.70
C ALA A 24 3.55 17.90 -16.39
N GLU A 25 2.32 17.36 -16.45
CA GLU A 25 1.66 16.79 -15.27
C GLU A 25 2.46 15.61 -14.71
N TYR A 26 2.92 14.72 -15.58
CA TYR A 26 3.73 13.57 -15.18
C TYR A 26 5.04 14.00 -14.49
N ASP A 27 5.80 14.92 -15.10
CA ASP A 27 7.06 15.43 -14.56
C ASP A 27 6.84 16.12 -13.20
N GLU A 28 5.76 16.89 -13.04
CA GLU A 28 5.38 17.52 -11.77
C GLU A 28 5.13 16.48 -10.67
N ILE A 29 4.37 15.42 -10.95
CA ILE A 29 4.11 14.34 -9.98
C ILE A 29 5.41 13.63 -9.61
N GLN A 30 6.27 13.32 -10.60
CA GLN A 30 7.55 12.66 -10.34
C GLN A 30 8.48 13.54 -9.52
N ASN A 31 8.55 14.85 -9.80
CA ASN A 31 9.33 15.79 -9.00
C ASN A 31 8.85 15.83 -7.55
N GLN A 32 7.53 15.84 -7.34
CA GLN A 32 6.95 15.81 -6.00
C GLN A 32 7.27 14.50 -5.25
N LEU A 33 7.13 13.34 -5.90
CA LEU A 33 7.46 12.04 -5.31
C LEU A 33 8.95 11.93 -4.97
N ASN A 34 9.82 12.41 -5.85
CA ASN A 34 11.26 12.46 -5.61
C ASN A 34 11.58 13.41 -4.44
N ALA A 35 10.99 14.60 -4.38
CA ALA A 35 11.20 15.53 -3.27
C ALA A 35 10.79 14.92 -1.92
N MET A 36 9.63 14.24 -1.87
CA MET A 36 9.20 13.54 -0.65
C MET A 36 10.13 12.38 -0.27
N SER A 37 10.77 11.73 -1.23
CA SER A 37 11.71 10.63 -0.95
C SER A 37 12.99 11.09 -0.26
N LEU A 38 13.33 12.39 -0.35
CA LEU A 38 14.47 13.00 0.33
C LEU A 38 14.18 13.32 1.80
N LEU A 39 12.91 13.29 2.22
CA LEU A 39 12.51 13.52 3.60
C LEU A 39 12.87 12.33 4.49
N SER A 40 13.12 12.61 5.78
CA SER A 40 13.24 11.57 6.80
C SER A 40 11.92 10.80 6.94
N ASP A 41 11.96 9.56 7.42
CA ASP A 41 10.75 8.78 7.68
C ASP A 41 9.79 9.51 8.65
N ALA A 42 10.34 10.23 9.63
CA ALA A 42 9.56 10.98 10.62
C ALA A 42 8.74 12.12 10.00
N ASP A 43 9.26 12.78 8.97
CA ASP A 43 8.58 13.87 8.27
C ASP A 43 7.69 13.36 7.14
N ARG A 44 8.10 12.27 6.49
CA ARG A 44 7.44 11.68 5.32
C ARG A 44 6.20 10.86 5.70
N ASP A 45 6.30 10.03 6.73
CA ASP A 45 5.23 9.11 7.11
C ASP A 45 3.92 9.81 7.46
N PRO A 46 3.90 10.92 8.22
CA PRO A 46 2.66 11.67 8.46
C PRO A 46 1.95 12.12 7.17
N ILE A 47 2.71 12.51 6.13
CA ILE A 47 2.16 12.91 4.83
C ILE A 47 1.50 11.70 4.15
N TYR A 48 2.18 10.55 4.10
CA TYR A 48 1.62 9.36 3.48
C TYR A 48 0.47 8.74 4.29
N LEU A 49 0.48 8.86 5.62
CA LEU A 49 -0.64 8.47 6.46
C LEU A 49 -1.86 9.35 6.20
N ALA A 50 -1.67 10.67 6.08
CA ALA A 50 -2.74 11.59 5.69
C ALA A 50 -3.30 11.23 4.31
N PHE A 51 -2.42 11.00 3.32
CA PHE A 51 -2.82 10.55 1.98
C PHE A 51 -3.60 9.23 2.04
N SER A 52 -3.12 8.26 2.81
CA SER A 52 -3.76 6.95 2.94
C SER A 52 -5.14 7.03 3.59
N ALA A 53 -5.34 7.94 4.53
CA ALA A 53 -6.62 8.16 5.18
C ALA A 53 -7.63 8.86 4.26
N ALA A 54 -7.18 9.88 3.52
CA ALA A 54 -8.07 10.78 2.78
C ALA A 54 -8.29 10.39 1.31
N HIS A 55 -7.35 9.66 0.67
CA HIS A 55 -7.31 9.54 -0.78
C HIS A 55 -7.10 8.12 -1.30
N LEU A 56 -6.78 7.15 -0.44
CA LEU A 56 -6.49 5.77 -0.88
C LEU A 56 -7.66 5.11 -1.61
N SER A 57 -8.89 5.30 -1.10
CA SER A 57 -10.10 4.76 -1.71
C SER A 57 -10.34 5.32 -3.11
N ALA A 58 -10.20 6.64 -3.27
CA ALA A 58 -10.34 7.33 -4.55
C ALA A 58 -9.22 6.94 -5.53
N LEU A 59 -7.97 6.82 -5.07
CA LEU A 59 -6.82 6.39 -5.90
C LEU A 59 -7.06 5.01 -6.49
N VAL A 60 -7.54 4.06 -5.67
CA VAL A 60 -7.83 2.70 -6.12
C VAL A 60 -9.05 2.66 -7.05
N ALA A 61 -10.06 3.51 -6.81
CA ALA A 61 -11.18 3.66 -7.73
C ALA A 61 -10.72 4.19 -9.11
N ALA A 62 -9.88 5.23 -9.12
CA ALA A 62 -9.31 5.78 -10.34
C ALA A 62 -8.47 4.72 -11.09
N LEU A 63 -7.58 4.00 -10.39
CA LEU A 63 -6.76 2.94 -10.99
C LEU A 63 -7.57 1.82 -11.67
N ARG A 64 -8.78 1.50 -11.17
CA ARG A 64 -9.63 0.46 -11.78
C ARG A 64 -10.20 0.87 -13.13
N GLU A 65 -10.32 2.16 -13.40
CA GLU A 65 -10.91 2.70 -14.63
C GLU A 65 -9.88 2.93 -15.74
N MET A 66 -8.59 2.78 -15.42
CA MET A 66 -7.49 3.05 -16.35
C MET A 66 -7.18 1.85 -17.25
N ASP A 67 -6.75 2.14 -18.47
CA ASP A 67 -6.21 1.16 -19.41
C ASP A 67 -4.72 1.39 -19.64
N LEU A 68 -3.89 0.38 -19.38
CA LEU A 68 -2.44 0.48 -19.56
C LEU A 68 -2.03 0.78 -21.01
N ALA A 69 -2.83 0.38 -22.01
CA ALA A 69 -2.52 0.60 -23.42
C ALA A 69 -2.59 2.08 -23.81
N THR A 70 -3.44 2.86 -23.15
CA THR A 70 -3.71 4.26 -23.49
C THR A 70 -3.33 5.24 -22.39
N GLN A 71 -3.18 4.76 -21.15
CA GLN A 71 -2.98 5.57 -19.93
C GLN A 71 -1.80 5.03 -19.10
N ARG A 72 -0.66 4.83 -19.78
CA ARG A 72 0.52 4.19 -19.22
C ARG A 72 1.12 4.97 -18.05
N TRP A 73 1.24 6.29 -18.16
CA TRP A 73 1.78 7.13 -17.09
C TRP A 73 0.83 7.19 -15.90
N ALA A 74 -0.48 7.28 -16.14
CA ALA A 74 -1.48 7.25 -15.07
C ALA A 74 -1.44 5.93 -14.28
N VAL A 75 -1.49 4.79 -14.96
CA VAL A 75 -1.41 3.46 -14.31
C VAL A 75 -0.11 3.31 -13.52
N SER A 76 1.02 3.67 -14.13
CA SER A 76 2.33 3.54 -13.50
C SER A 76 2.44 4.46 -12.27
N THR A 77 1.95 5.70 -12.36
CA THR A 77 1.94 6.68 -11.27
C THR A 77 1.08 6.23 -10.10
N TYR A 78 -0.12 5.69 -10.34
CA TYR A 78 -1.00 5.25 -9.26
C TYR A 78 -0.44 4.04 -8.52
N ILE A 79 0.14 3.09 -9.25
CA ILE A 79 0.84 1.96 -8.64
C ILE A 79 2.10 2.41 -7.90
N GLN A 80 2.86 3.37 -8.44
CA GLN A 80 4.00 3.97 -7.77
C GLN A 80 3.58 4.61 -6.44
N ILE A 81 2.53 5.44 -6.42
CA ILE A 81 2.02 6.06 -5.18
C ILE A 81 1.67 4.97 -4.16
N LEU A 82 0.94 3.92 -4.55
CA LEU A 82 0.63 2.79 -3.66
C LEU A 82 1.88 2.11 -3.10
N SER A 83 2.93 1.97 -3.91
CA SER A 83 4.15 1.24 -3.54
C SER A 83 5.10 2.01 -2.62
N VAL A 84 4.95 3.34 -2.52
CA VAL A 84 5.78 4.18 -1.64
C VAL A 84 5.08 4.51 -0.31
N LEU A 85 3.81 4.11 -0.15
CA LEU A 85 3.12 4.23 1.13
C LEU A 85 3.83 3.39 2.20
N PRO A 86 3.87 3.84 3.46
CA PRO A 86 4.41 3.03 4.55
C PRO A 86 3.66 1.70 4.61
N ARG A 87 4.41 0.63 4.89
CA ARG A 87 3.88 -0.73 4.86
C ARG A 87 2.73 -0.92 5.86
N PRO A 88 1.82 -1.89 5.64
CA PRO A 88 0.66 -2.09 6.50
C PRO A 88 0.93 -2.17 8.01
N PRO A 89 2.06 -2.71 8.53
CA PRO A 89 2.34 -2.62 9.97
C PRO A 89 2.42 -1.18 10.51
N ALA A 90 3.06 -0.27 9.75
CA ALA A 90 3.21 1.15 10.09
C ALA A 90 2.01 2.00 9.62
N ASN A 91 1.32 1.58 8.57
CA ASN A 91 0.19 2.30 7.99
C ASN A 91 -1.15 1.65 8.31
N VAL A 92 -1.81 2.18 9.35
CA VAL A 92 -3.11 1.66 9.78
C VAL A 92 -4.21 1.85 8.74
N TYR A 93 -4.18 2.93 7.96
CA TYR A 93 -5.19 3.24 6.95
C TYR A 93 -5.09 2.27 5.77
N LEU A 94 -3.87 2.07 5.24
CA LEU A 94 -3.62 1.06 4.21
C LEU A 94 -4.01 -0.34 4.71
N ARG A 95 -3.61 -0.72 5.92
CA ARG A 95 -3.96 -2.03 6.49
C ARG A 95 -5.47 -2.25 6.64
N ARG A 96 -6.21 -1.22 7.06
CA ARG A 96 -7.69 -1.28 7.14
C ARG A 96 -8.29 -1.40 5.74
N PHE A 97 -7.82 -0.58 4.81
CA PHE A 97 -8.28 -0.57 3.42
C PHE A 97 -8.11 -1.94 2.75
N LEU A 98 -6.92 -2.53 2.82
CA LEU A 98 -6.62 -3.83 2.19
C LEU A 98 -7.50 -4.99 2.70
N ARG A 99 -8.09 -4.84 3.89
CA ARG A 99 -9.00 -5.83 4.49
C ARG A 99 -10.48 -5.56 4.24
N ALA A 100 -10.80 -4.40 3.67
CA ALA A 100 -12.17 -3.98 3.39
C ALA A 100 -12.61 -4.40 1.98
N PRO A 101 -13.93 -4.42 1.69
CA PRO A 101 -14.45 -4.70 0.36
C PRO A 101 -13.89 -3.75 -0.71
N GLY A 102 -13.56 -2.51 -0.35
CA GLY A 102 -12.97 -1.51 -1.25
C GLY A 102 -11.64 -1.94 -1.89
N ALA A 103 -10.94 -2.96 -1.37
CA ALA A 103 -9.72 -3.52 -1.96
C ALA A 103 -9.98 -4.69 -2.93
N ALA A 104 -11.24 -5.09 -3.16
CA ALA A 104 -11.57 -6.22 -4.05
C ALA A 104 -10.97 -6.05 -5.45
N GLY A 105 -10.30 -7.09 -5.95
CA GLY A 105 -9.65 -7.08 -7.27
C GLY A 105 -8.36 -6.26 -7.38
N LEU A 106 -8.01 -5.43 -6.39
CA LEU A 106 -6.77 -4.63 -6.41
C LEU A 106 -5.51 -5.51 -6.54
N PRO A 107 -5.34 -6.61 -5.78
CA PRO A 107 -4.15 -7.45 -5.91
C PRO A 107 -3.93 -8.00 -7.31
N GLY A 108 -4.99 -8.52 -7.94
CA GLY A 108 -4.95 -9.01 -9.31
C GLY A 108 -4.66 -7.90 -10.33
N LEU A 109 -5.24 -6.71 -10.13
CA LEU A 109 -5.00 -5.54 -10.98
C LEU A 109 -3.53 -5.11 -10.98
N VAL A 110 -2.95 -4.90 -9.79
CA VAL A 110 -1.54 -4.53 -9.63
C VAL A 110 -0.62 -5.61 -10.21
N ALA A 111 -0.92 -6.89 -9.94
CA ALA A 111 -0.13 -8.00 -10.48
C ALA A 111 -0.18 -8.07 -12.01
N ARG A 112 -1.34 -7.83 -12.65
CA ARG A 112 -1.47 -7.79 -14.12
C ARG A 112 -0.63 -6.67 -14.72
N HIS A 113 -0.74 -5.46 -14.20
CA HIS A 113 0.04 -4.32 -14.68
C HIS A 113 1.54 -4.50 -14.44
N PHE A 114 1.92 -5.06 -13.29
CA PHE A 114 3.30 -5.43 -13.04
C PHE A 114 3.83 -6.41 -14.08
N VAL A 115 3.08 -7.48 -14.41
CA VAL A 115 3.46 -8.44 -15.46
C VAL A 115 3.54 -7.78 -16.84
N ALA A 116 2.56 -6.94 -17.18
CA ALA A 116 2.46 -6.25 -18.46
C ALA A 116 3.58 -5.22 -18.70
N GLY A 117 4.27 -4.75 -17.65
CA GLY A 117 5.44 -3.89 -17.81
C GLY A 117 5.17 -2.40 -17.60
N ILE A 118 4.49 -2.07 -16.50
CA ILE A 118 4.47 -0.69 -15.99
C ILE A 118 5.89 -0.13 -15.83
N GLU A 119 5.98 1.19 -15.93
CA GLU A 119 7.23 1.90 -15.75
C GLU A 119 7.60 1.93 -14.26
N CYS A 120 8.81 1.49 -13.93
CA CYS A 120 9.37 1.65 -12.59
C CYS A 120 10.07 3.02 -12.55
N MET A 121 9.63 3.89 -11.66
CA MET A 121 10.06 5.28 -11.61
C MET A 121 10.53 5.60 -10.20
N ARG A 122 11.65 6.31 -10.06
CA ARG A 122 12.09 6.77 -8.74
C ARG A 122 11.01 7.65 -8.10
N PRO A 123 10.74 7.49 -6.80
CA PRO A 123 11.48 6.66 -5.84
C PRO A 123 11.05 5.17 -5.78
N SER A 124 10.05 4.73 -6.55
CA SER A 124 9.59 3.33 -6.58
C SER A 124 10.35 2.47 -7.60
N GLY A 125 11.25 1.65 -7.10
CA GLY A 125 11.91 0.61 -7.88
C GLY A 125 11.12 -0.71 -7.96
N PRO A 126 11.64 -1.71 -8.68
CA PRO A 126 11.13 -3.08 -8.66
C PRO A 126 11.01 -3.68 -7.26
N GLY A 127 11.88 -3.30 -6.32
CA GLY A 127 11.81 -3.74 -4.91
C GLY A 127 10.55 -3.23 -4.22
N HIS A 128 10.24 -1.94 -4.36
CA HIS A 128 9.01 -1.33 -3.84
C HIS A 128 7.74 -2.00 -4.39
N LEU A 129 7.72 -2.32 -5.69
CA LEU A 129 6.61 -3.05 -6.30
C LEU A 129 6.50 -4.48 -5.77
N CYS A 130 7.63 -5.15 -5.52
CA CYS A 130 7.64 -6.48 -4.89
C CYS A 130 7.12 -6.42 -3.45
N ALA A 131 7.50 -5.37 -2.69
CA ALA A 131 7.00 -5.12 -1.34
C ALA A 131 5.48 -4.90 -1.32
N LEU A 132 4.97 -4.07 -2.23
CA LEU A 132 3.53 -3.83 -2.40
C LEU A 132 2.79 -5.13 -2.73
N LEU A 133 3.27 -5.91 -3.70
CA LEU A 133 2.66 -7.19 -4.06
C LEU A 133 2.68 -8.20 -2.90
N ALA A 134 3.77 -8.26 -2.13
CA ALA A 134 3.85 -9.07 -0.92
C ALA A 134 2.80 -8.63 0.12
N ASP A 135 2.64 -7.33 0.33
CA ASP A 135 1.65 -6.78 1.24
C ASP A 135 0.21 -7.07 0.76
N LEU A 136 -0.07 -6.96 -0.54
CA LEU A 136 -1.36 -7.32 -1.13
C LEU A 136 -1.69 -8.82 -0.93
N LEU A 137 -0.72 -9.71 -1.14
CA LEU A 137 -0.90 -11.15 -0.90
C LEU A 137 -1.19 -11.46 0.57
N VAL A 138 -0.54 -10.74 1.49
CA VAL A 138 -0.64 -11.00 2.94
C VAL A 138 -1.90 -10.38 3.54
N TRP A 139 -2.29 -9.17 3.15
CA TRP A 139 -3.31 -8.40 3.85
C TRP A 139 -4.69 -8.48 3.22
N CYS A 140 -4.80 -8.74 1.91
CA CYS A 140 -6.09 -8.93 1.25
C CYS A 140 -6.72 -10.30 1.53
N SER A 141 -8.02 -10.41 1.27
CA SER A 141 -8.76 -11.66 1.45
C SER A 141 -8.29 -12.71 0.45
N THR A 142 -7.99 -13.93 0.92
CA THR A 142 -7.60 -15.03 0.02
C THR A 142 -8.77 -15.48 -0.86
N HIS A 143 -10.02 -15.14 -0.52
CA HIS A 143 -11.19 -15.40 -1.36
C HIS A 143 -11.19 -14.62 -2.68
N MET A 144 -10.30 -13.64 -2.84
CA MET A 144 -10.18 -12.88 -4.09
C MET A 144 -9.46 -13.67 -5.19
N GLY A 145 -8.66 -14.68 -4.84
CA GLY A 145 -7.97 -15.54 -5.82
C GLY A 145 -8.74 -16.83 -6.11
N ASP A 146 -8.58 -17.33 -7.32
CA ASP A 146 -9.17 -18.57 -7.84
C ASP A 146 -9.02 -19.81 -6.93
N ASP A 147 -7.85 -20.03 -6.35
CA ASP A 147 -7.52 -21.21 -5.55
C ASP A 147 -7.69 -21.00 -4.03
N ARG A 148 -8.17 -19.82 -3.63
CA ARG A 148 -8.35 -19.39 -2.23
C ARG A 148 -7.07 -19.44 -1.37
N ARG A 149 -5.88 -19.56 -1.97
CA ARG A 149 -4.60 -19.58 -1.24
C ARG A 149 -4.03 -18.18 -1.02
N ALA A 150 -4.30 -17.27 -1.94
CA ALA A 150 -3.91 -15.87 -1.85
C ALA A 150 -4.91 -14.98 -2.59
N ALA A 151 -4.75 -13.66 -2.49
CA ALA A 151 -5.66 -12.70 -3.11
C ALA A 151 -5.42 -12.47 -4.62
N VAL A 152 -4.49 -13.21 -5.23
CA VAL A 152 -4.12 -13.13 -6.65
C VAL A 152 -4.22 -14.53 -7.23
N ASP A 153 -4.81 -14.68 -8.41
CA ASP A 153 -4.99 -15.99 -9.07
C ASP A 153 -3.67 -16.71 -9.30
N LYS A 154 -3.68 -18.06 -9.21
CA LYS A 154 -2.47 -18.87 -9.30
C LYS A 154 -1.66 -18.60 -10.58
N ALA A 155 -2.32 -18.65 -11.74
CA ALA A 155 -1.63 -18.44 -13.01
C ALA A 155 -0.96 -17.05 -13.10
N LEU A 156 -1.56 -16.03 -12.46
CA LEU A 156 -0.99 -14.70 -12.41
C LEU A 156 0.17 -14.61 -11.41
N ARG A 157 0.08 -15.27 -10.25
CA ARG A 157 1.20 -15.40 -9.31
C ARG A 157 2.42 -16.05 -9.97
N ASP A 158 2.22 -17.10 -10.76
CA ASP A 158 3.29 -17.79 -11.49
C ASP A 158 4.01 -16.85 -12.48
N LYS A 159 3.24 -16.02 -13.21
CA LYS A 159 3.78 -14.99 -14.12
C LYS A 159 4.56 -13.91 -13.38
N VAL A 160 4.04 -13.43 -12.24
CA VAL A 160 4.75 -12.46 -11.39
C VAL A 160 6.06 -13.06 -10.90
N ALA A 161 6.04 -14.28 -10.35
CA ALA A 161 7.23 -14.95 -9.84
C ALA A 161 8.29 -15.16 -10.92
N ALA A 162 7.88 -15.53 -12.13
CA ALA A 162 8.78 -15.66 -13.29
C ALA A 162 9.39 -14.32 -13.67
N LYS A 163 8.59 -13.25 -13.73
CA LYS A 163 9.06 -11.90 -14.04
C LYS A 163 10.09 -11.41 -13.01
N VAL A 164 9.81 -11.56 -11.72
CA VAL A 164 10.73 -11.14 -10.64
C VAL A 164 12.05 -11.91 -10.71
N ARG A 165 12.02 -13.24 -10.93
CA ARG A 165 13.25 -14.03 -11.15
C ARG A 165 14.06 -13.53 -12.34
N GLY A 166 13.40 -13.11 -13.42
CA GLY A 166 14.05 -12.47 -14.55
C GLY A 166 14.72 -11.15 -14.18
N LEU A 167 14.04 -10.32 -13.38
CA LEU A 167 14.59 -9.06 -12.87
C LEU A 167 15.79 -9.27 -11.94
N CYS A 168 15.76 -10.25 -11.01
CA CYS A 168 16.90 -10.53 -10.12
C CYS A 168 18.18 -10.94 -10.88
N ARG A 169 18.06 -11.45 -12.11
CA ARG A 169 19.23 -11.79 -12.96
C ARG A 169 19.87 -10.59 -13.64
N ARG A 170 19.18 -9.45 -13.69
CA ARG A 170 19.66 -8.25 -14.38
C ARG A 170 20.80 -7.59 -13.60
N PRO A 171 21.98 -7.35 -14.22
CA PRO A 171 23.13 -6.75 -13.55
C PRO A 171 22.87 -5.33 -13.01
N ASP A 172 22.06 -4.54 -13.72
CA ASP A 172 21.76 -3.16 -13.36
C ASP A 172 20.97 -3.05 -12.04
N LEU A 173 20.15 -4.05 -11.73
CA LEU A 173 19.34 -4.09 -10.51
C LEU A 173 20.10 -4.60 -9.28
N ARG A 174 21.32 -5.14 -9.45
CA ARG A 174 22.17 -5.55 -8.31
C ARG A 174 22.62 -4.38 -7.45
N ARG A 175 22.58 -3.16 -7.99
CA ARG A 175 22.96 -1.91 -7.30
C ARG A 175 21.82 -1.29 -6.48
N LEU A 176 20.62 -1.87 -6.51
CA LEU A 176 19.50 -1.40 -5.67
C LEU A 176 19.87 -1.51 -4.18
N PRO A 177 19.26 -0.69 -3.30
CA PRO A 177 19.41 -0.83 -1.85
C PRO A 177 19.10 -2.25 -1.36
N GLU A 178 19.72 -2.66 -0.26
CA GLU A 178 19.58 -4.02 0.29
C GLU A 178 18.13 -4.42 0.53
N GLY A 179 17.35 -3.57 1.21
CA GLY A 179 15.93 -3.85 1.46
C GLY A 179 15.09 -4.03 0.18
N GLU A 180 15.41 -3.31 -0.90
CA GLU A 180 14.73 -3.50 -2.19
C GLU A 180 15.07 -4.84 -2.83
N ARG A 181 16.34 -5.28 -2.75
CA ARG A 181 16.74 -6.61 -3.23
C ARG A 181 16.11 -7.71 -2.39
N ASP A 182 16.06 -7.53 -1.08
CA ASP A 182 15.42 -8.48 -0.17
C ASP A 182 13.94 -8.66 -0.50
N ASP A 183 13.20 -7.57 -0.76
CA ASP A 183 11.79 -7.67 -1.17
C ASP A 183 11.63 -8.35 -2.55
N MET A 184 12.57 -8.14 -3.49
CA MET A 184 12.61 -8.87 -4.76
C MET A 184 12.83 -10.36 -4.58
N ASP A 185 13.74 -10.79 -3.70
CA ASP A 185 14.02 -12.20 -3.45
C ASP A 185 12.92 -12.86 -2.60
N ARG A 186 12.34 -12.10 -1.66
CA ARG A 186 11.26 -12.55 -0.77
C ARG A 186 9.97 -12.87 -1.52
N LEU A 187 9.56 -12.06 -2.49
CA LEU A 187 8.25 -12.23 -3.15
C LEU A 187 8.11 -13.61 -3.85
N PRO A 188 9.05 -14.08 -4.69
CA PRO A 188 8.99 -15.41 -5.27
C PRO A 188 9.03 -16.53 -4.23
N ALA A 189 9.80 -16.36 -3.14
CA ALA A 189 9.85 -17.34 -2.05
C ALA A 189 8.51 -17.43 -1.29
N MET A 190 7.86 -16.28 -1.08
CA MET A 190 6.53 -16.18 -0.51
C MET A 190 5.50 -16.92 -1.38
N MET A 191 5.51 -16.68 -2.69
CA MET A 191 4.58 -17.35 -3.63
C MET A 191 4.78 -18.87 -3.65
N ARG A 192 6.02 -19.37 -3.64
CA ARG A 192 6.31 -20.81 -3.49
C ARG A 192 5.71 -21.37 -2.20
N SER A 193 5.85 -20.62 -1.10
CA SER A 193 5.32 -21.02 0.20
C SER A 193 3.79 -21.08 0.20
N ILE A 194 3.13 -20.08 -0.38
CA ILE A 194 1.67 -20.05 -0.60
C ILE A 194 1.21 -21.28 -1.40
N ASP A 195 1.93 -21.61 -2.48
CA ASP A 195 1.57 -22.71 -3.37
C ASP A 195 1.88 -24.10 -2.78
N SER A 196 2.78 -24.18 -1.81
CA SER A 196 3.09 -25.44 -1.10
C SER A 196 2.12 -25.76 0.04
N GLN A 197 1.28 -24.81 0.45
CA GLN A 197 0.48 -24.90 1.66
C GLN A 197 -1.03 -24.91 1.34
N PRO A 198 -1.85 -25.66 2.09
CA PRO A 198 -3.29 -25.74 1.85
C PRO A 198 -4.01 -24.44 2.27
N ALA A 199 -5.07 -24.10 1.53
CA ALA A 199 -6.15 -23.18 1.94
C ALA A 199 -5.71 -21.86 2.62
N GLY A 200 -4.66 -21.21 2.09
CA GLY A 200 -4.17 -19.91 2.56
C GLY A 200 -3.57 -19.94 3.97
N SER A 201 -3.20 -21.11 4.49
CA SER A 201 -2.59 -21.28 5.81
C SER A 201 -1.31 -20.46 5.97
N TYR A 202 -0.45 -20.43 4.96
CA TYR A 202 0.75 -19.59 4.93
C TYR A 202 0.41 -18.10 5.11
N VAL A 203 -0.55 -17.58 4.33
CA VAL A 203 -0.98 -16.17 4.41
C VAL A 203 -1.53 -15.86 5.80
N LYS A 204 -2.39 -16.73 6.34
CA LYS A 204 -2.96 -16.58 7.70
C LYS A 204 -1.88 -16.58 8.78
N ALA A 205 -0.91 -17.49 8.70
CA ALA A 205 0.20 -17.57 9.66
C ALA A 205 1.10 -16.34 9.59
N THR A 206 1.50 -15.93 8.38
CA THR A 206 2.33 -14.74 8.13
C THR A 206 1.64 -13.47 8.64
N ARG A 207 0.35 -13.30 8.32
CA ARG A 207 -0.44 -12.17 8.79
C ARG A 207 -0.52 -12.12 10.32
N ARG A 208 -0.74 -13.26 10.97
CA ARG A 208 -0.76 -13.37 12.44
C ARG A 208 0.58 -12.98 13.05
N GLU A 209 1.69 -13.39 12.45
CA GLU A 209 3.02 -13.02 12.91
C GLU A 209 3.26 -11.51 12.80
N LEU A 210 3.02 -10.93 11.63
CA LEU A 210 3.15 -9.50 11.40
C LEU A 210 2.23 -8.68 12.31
N ALA A 211 1.04 -9.20 12.64
CA ALA A 211 0.11 -8.54 13.54
C ALA A 211 0.62 -8.45 14.99
N LYS A 212 1.57 -9.30 15.42
CA LYS A 212 2.18 -9.19 16.76
C LYS A 212 3.01 -7.92 16.91
N GLY A 213 3.66 -7.46 15.84
CA GLY A 213 4.45 -6.22 15.82
C GLY A 213 3.60 -4.95 15.73
N ILE A 214 2.29 -5.08 15.49
CA ILE A 214 1.39 -3.92 15.41
C ILE A 214 1.02 -3.51 16.84
N PRO A 215 1.24 -2.24 17.25
CA PRO A 215 0.80 -1.73 18.54
C PRO A 215 -0.65 -2.14 18.80
N SER A 216 -0.85 -2.95 19.83
CA SER A 216 -2.03 -3.80 19.91
C SER A 216 -3.33 -3.00 19.84
N GLN A 217 -4.27 -3.45 19.00
CA GLN A 217 -5.64 -2.94 18.94
C GLN A 217 -6.45 -3.17 20.23
N LYS A 218 -5.84 -3.66 21.31
CA LYS A 218 -6.52 -3.95 22.59
C LYS A 218 -5.86 -3.29 23.79
N ARG A 219 -4.70 -2.66 23.62
CA ARG A 219 -3.97 -1.98 24.69
C ARG A 219 -3.86 -0.49 24.43
N CYS A 220 -3.66 0.24 25.51
CA CYS A 220 -3.46 1.67 25.50
C CYS A 220 -2.20 2.02 24.72
N GLY A 221 -2.31 2.97 23.80
CA GLY A 221 -1.18 3.49 23.03
C GLY A 221 -0.10 4.16 23.88
N VAL A 222 -0.42 4.53 25.13
CA VAL A 222 0.48 5.23 26.06
C VAL A 222 1.05 4.29 27.11
N CYS A 223 0.22 3.71 27.98
CA CYS A 223 0.68 2.91 29.13
C CYS A 223 0.67 1.39 28.90
N ARG A 224 0.24 0.94 27.71
CA ARG A 224 0.14 -0.49 27.33
C ARG A 224 -0.80 -1.37 28.17
N GLN A 225 -1.59 -0.79 29.08
CA GLN A 225 -2.67 -1.47 29.80
C GLN A 225 -3.86 -1.79 28.89
N ALA A 226 -4.82 -2.61 29.35
CA ALA A 226 -6.05 -2.87 28.60
C ALA A 226 -6.79 -1.56 28.28
N ALA A 227 -7.20 -1.37 27.03
CA ALA A 227 -7.88 -0.16 26.58
C ALA A 227 -9.35 -0.41 26.30
N GLY A 228 -10.23 0.38 26.93
CA GLY A 228 -11.67 0.39 26.67
C GLY A 228 -12.11 1.45 25.65
N MET A 229 -11.33 2.52 25.49
CA MET A 229 -11.68 3.65 24.63
C MET A 229 -10.93 3.58 23.30
N THR A 230 -11.55 4.04 22.23
CA THR A 230 -10.94 4.18 20.91
C THR A 230 -11.02 5.65 20.49
N CYS A 231 -9.98 6.16 19.83
CA CYS A 231 -10.02 7.51 19.25
C CYS A 231 -11.21 7.63 18.28
N SER A 232 -12.09 8.60 18.51
CA SER A 232 -13.33 8.78 17.73
C SER A 232 -13.09 9.14 16.26
N GLN A 233 -11.96 9.79 15.97
CA GLN A 233 -11.62 10.23 14.62
C GLN A 233 -10.98 9.10 13.78
N CYS A 234 -9.80 8.61 14.16
CA CYS A 234 -9.11 7.59 13.36
C CYS A 234 -9.61 6.15 13.60
N LYS A 235 -10.30 5.91 14.72
CA LYS A 235 -10.75 4.58 15.16
C LYS A 235 -9.62 3.53 15.25
N ALA A 236 -8.36 3.98 15.25
CA ALA A 236 -7.17 3.14 15.12
C ALA A 236 -6.40 3.00 16.45
N VAL A 237 -6.26 4.09 17.20
CA VAL A 237 -5.55 4.10 18.50
C VAL A 237 -6.55 3.95 19.63
N ARG A 238 -6.16 3.19 20.67
CA ARG A 238 -6.98 2.95 21.86
C ARG A 238 -6.30 3.47 23.11
N TYR A 239 -7.12 3.85 24.08
CA TYR A 239 -6.69 4.43 25.35
C TYR A 239 -7.44 3.77 26.51
N CYS A 240 -6.79 3.66 27.67
CA CYS A 240 -7.43 3.18 28.90
C CYS A 240 -8.17 4.30 29.65
N SER A 241 -7.84 5.57 29.39
CA SER A 241 -8.43 6.74 30.03
C SER A 241 -8.27 7.99 29.16
N THR A 242 -9.05 9.03 29.44
CA THR A 242 -8.94 10.37 28.83
C THR A 242 -7.57 11.02 29.08
N GLU A 243 -6.94 10.74 30.21
CA GLU A 243 -5.59 11.20 30.52
C GLU A 243 -4.56 10.61 29.55
N CYS A 244 -4.63 9.29 29.31
CA CYS A 244 -3.79 8.63 28.32
C CYS A 244 -4.10 9.13 26.91
N GLN A 245 -5.36 9.41 26.58
CA GLN A 245 -5.71 10.02 25.30
C GLN A 245 -5.06 11.39 25.12
N THR A 246 -5.16 12.27 26.13
CA THR A 246 -4.55 13.60 26.11
C THR A 246 -3.02 13.51 26.00
N LYS A 247 -2.40 12.60 26.75
CA LYS A 247 -0.96 12.36 26.67
C LYS A 247 -0.53 11.86 25.29
N GLY A 248 -1.25 10.89 24.72
CA GLY A 248 -1.02 10.38 23.37
C GLY A 248 -1.21 11.44 22.29
N TRP A 249 -2.20 12.31 22.46
CA TRP A 249 -2.44 13.46 21.58
C TRP A 249 -1.25 14.40 21.56
N LYS A 250 -0.76 14.82 22.73
CA LYS A 250 0.42 15.69 22.88
C LYS A 250 1.72 15.03 22.41
N SER A 251 1.82 13.71 22.46
CA SER A 251 3.00 12.97 22.00
C SER A 251 3.01 12.68 20.49
N GLY A 252 2.17 13.34 19.70
CA GLY A 252 2.20 13.26 18.24
C GLY A 252 1.07 12.44 17.60
N HIS A 253 0.12 11.89 18.37
CA HIS A 253 -1.06 11.27 17.75
C HIS A 253 -1.85 12.28 16.88
N ASN A 254 -1.88 13.55 17.28
CA ASN A 254 -2.51 14.63 16.51
C ASN A 254 -1.96 14.77 15.07
N LEU A 255 -0.70 14.40 14.83
CA LEU A 255 -0.05 14.47 13.51
C LEU A 255 -0.46 13.31 12.59
N THR A 256 -1.00 12.23 13.16
CA THR A 256 -1.30 10.97 12.46
C THR A 256 -2.76 10.54 12.60
N CYS A 257 -3.57 11.34 13.31
CA CYS A 257 -4.99 11.09 13.55
C CYS A 257 -5.84 11.68 12.44
N TRP A 258 -6.23 10.82 11.50
CA TRP A 258 -7.02 11.17 10.33
C TRP A 258 -8.30 10.37 10.31
N ARG A 259 -9.37 10.99 9.82
CA ARG A 259 -10.59 10.27 9.48
C ARG A 259 -10.34 9.54 8.16
N MET A 260 -10.67 8.26 8.13
CA MET A 260 -10.54 7.46 6.92
C MET A 260 -11.79 7.63 6.07
N LEU A 261 -11.61 7.94 4.78
CA LEU A 261 -12.70 8.22 3.85
C LEU A 261 -12.83 7.13 2.78
N ASP A 262 -14.06 6.83 2.35
CA ASP A 262 -14.33 6.04 1.16
C ASP A 262 -14.13 6.87 -0.13
N ALA A 263 -14.44 6.28 -1.28
CA ALA A 263 -14.24 6.95 -2.57
C ALA A 263 -15.19 8.14 -2.80
N ASP A 264 -16.30 8.19 -2.06
CA ASP A 264 -17.34 9.21 -2.16
C ASP A 264 -17.19 10.28 -1.04
N GLY A 265 -16.21 10.11 -0.15
CA GLY A 265 -15.92 11.04 0.94
C GLY A 265 -16.66 10.74 2.24
N HIS A 266 -17.30 9.58 2.38
CA HIS A 266 -17.96 9.16 3.62
C HIS A 266 -17.00 8.45 4.58
N ASP A 267 -17.42 8.31 5.85
CA ASP A 267 -16.67 7.56 6.87
C ASP A 267 -16.46 6.08 6.45
N PHE A 268 -15.19 5.65 6.43
CA PHE A 268 -14.74 4.28 6.10
C PHE A 268 -14.81 3.27 7.26
#